data_AF-A0A3E1NUR2-F1
#
_entry.id   AF-A0A3E1NUR2-F1
#
_cell.length_a   1.000
_cell.length_b   1.000
_cell.length_c   1.000
_cell.angle_alpha   90.00
_cell.angle_beta   90.00
_cell.angle_gamma   90.00
#
_symmetry.space_group_name_H-M   'P 1'
#
loop_
_entity.id
_entity.type
_entity.pdbx_description
1 polymer ?
#
loop_
_entity_poly.entity_id
_entity_poly.type
_entity_poly.pdbx_seq_one_letter_code
_entity_poly.pdbx_strand_id
1 'polypeptide(L)'
;MMEQLTFSSFDKTLDATFANLPFEQSLFFGAWNAEYLYNKYANHLLELDNEEGYEVLTEVLAYLWDAVDKTADVAEEEVDEQIARLHEIDIDELDQDEARGAGVVKLMECLESSLVYIEEKNYEFIKACAYIPIDVADVIMTNELGLDTNDPNKHIQHPLMKAEFDAELKMMDYLKSHDVVSSKDRHLFR
;
A
#
# COMPACT_ATOMS: atom_id res chain seq x y z
N MET A 1 -9.37 -28.31 -6.41
CA MET A 1 -10.31 -27.21 -6.71
C MET A 1 -9.62 -25.96 -6.20
N MET A 2 -9.34 -24.96 -7.06
CA MET A 2 -8.93 -23.66 -6.54
C MET A 2 -10.12 -23.12 -5.73
N GLU A 3 -9.91 -22.79 -4.46
CA GLU A 3 -10.93 -22.10 -3.68
C GLU A 3 -11.31 -20.80 -4.41
N GLN A 4 -12.61 -20.52 -4.47
CA GLN A 4 -13.08 -19.25 -5.02
C GLN A 4 -12.56 -18.11 -4.13
N LEU A 5 -11.91 -17.11 -4.73
CA LEU A 5 -11.42 -15.95 -4.01
C LEU A 5 -12.58 -15.22 -3.32
N THR A 6 -12.45 -15.06 -2.01
CA THR A 6 -13.30 -14.27 -1.10
C THR A 6 -12.39 -13.40 -0.23
N PHE A 7 -12.92 -12.34 0.37
CA PHE A 7 -12.17 -11.57 1.37
C PHE A 7 -11.66 -12.45 2.51
N SER A 8 -12.46 -13.42 2.98
CA SER A 8 -12.02 -14.34 4.03
C SER A 8 -10.88 -15.26 3.60
N SER A 9 -10.87 -15.75 2.35
CA SER A 9 -9.75 -16.56 1.85
C SER A 9 -8.51 -15.72 1.58
N PHE A 10 -8.68 -14.46 1.16
CA PHE A 10 -7.59 -13.52 0.99
C PHE A 10 -6.95 -13.19 2.33
N ASP A 11 -7.74 -12.85 3.35
CA ASP A 11 -7.27 -12.55 4.70
C ASP A 11 -6.42 -13.69 5.30
N LYS A 12 -6.91 -14.93 5.19
CA LYS A 12 -6.15 -16.13 5.58
C LYS A 12 -4.84 -16.29 4.81
N THR A 13 -4.82 -15.89 3.55
CA THR A 13 -3.61 -15.93 2.71
C THR A 13 -2.59 -14.90 3.17
N LEU A 14 -3.04 -13.69 3.55
CA LEU A 14 -2.17 -12.66 4.10
C LEU A 14 -1.55 -13.13 5.41
N ASP A 15 -2.35 -13.64 6.35
CA ASP A 15 -1.86 -14.17 7.64
C ASP A 15 -0.81 -15.26 7.42
N ALA A 16 -1.13 -16.25 6.59
CA ALA A 16 -0.22 -17.36 6.30
C ALA A 16 1.07 -16.89 5.61
N THR A 17 1.00 -15.81 4.82
CA THR A 17 2.15 -15.28 4.10
C THR A 17 3.05 -14.47 5.03
N PHE A 18 2.54 -13.39 5.62
CA PHE A 18 3.38 -12.44 6.35
C PHE A 18 3.80 -12.93 7.73
N ALA A 19 3.11 -13.90 8.33
CA ALA A 19 3.60 -14.57 9.54
C ALA A 19 4.87 -15.39 9.29
N ASN A 20 5.20 -15.71 8.03
CA ASN A 20 6.34 -16.54 7.67
C ASN A 20 7.38 -15.83 6.77
N LEU A 21 7.05 -14.66 6.20
CA LEU A 21 8.01 -13.92 5.40
C LEU A 21 9.08 -13.25 6.28
N PRO A 22 10.35 -13.28 5.86
CA PRO A 22 11.39 -12.37 6.35
C PRO A 22 10.93 -10.91 6.43
N PHE A 23 11.59 -10.18 7.34
CA PHE A 23 11.30 -8.78 7.58
C PHE A 23 11.44 -7.97 6.29
N GLU A 24 12.54 -8.15 5.57
CA GLU A 24 12.90 -7.38 4.38
C GLU A 24 11.91 -7.59 3.24
N GLN A 25 11.40 -8.81 3.10
CA GLN A 25 10.38 -9.15 2.11
C GLN A 25 9.02 -8.55 2.47
N SER A 26 8.69 -8.49 3.75
CA SER A 26 7.46 -7.86 4.23
C SER A 26 7.52 -6.34 4.07
N LEU A 27 8.66 -5.71 4.41
CA LEU A 27 8.88 -4.28 4.20
C LEU A 27 8.82 -3.92 2.71
N PHE A 28 9.44 -4.74 1.85
CA PHE A 28 9.35 -4.59 0.40
C PHE A 28 7.90 -4.55 -0.07
N PHE A 29 7.03 -5.42 0.46
CA PHE A 29 5.62 -5.48 0.09
C PHE A 29 4.86 -4.18 0.44
N GLY A 30 5.14 -3.60 1.61
CA GLY A 30 4.59 -2.30 2.01
C GLY A 30 5.06 -1.17 1.09
N ALA A 31 6.37 -1.10 0.82
CA ALA A 31 6.97 -0.12 -0.09
C ALA A 31 6.43 -0.23 -1.52
N TRP A 32 6.23 -1.46 -2.00
CA TRP A 32 5.67 -1.75 -3.31
C TRP A 32 4.21 -1.29 -3.46
N ASN A 33 3.40 -1.46 -2.41
CA ASN A 33 2.05 -0.90 -2.36
C ASN A 33 2.06 0.63 -2.39
N ALA A 34 2.93 1.25 -1.58
CA ALA A 34 3.08 2.71 -1.54
C ALA A 34 3.54 3.27 -2.90
N GLU A 35 4.49 2.63 -3.57
CA GLU A 35 4.96 3.02 -4.92
C GLU A 35 3.81 3.01 -5.94
N TYR A 36 2.96 1.98 -5.92
CA TYR A 36 1.80 1.91 -6.81
C TYR A 36 0.84 3.09 -6.59
N LEU A 37 0.53 3.38 -5.33
CA LEU A 37 -0.37 4.48 -4.96
C LEU A 37 0.24 5.85 -5.28
N TYR A 38 1.54 6.03 -5.01
CA TYR A 38 2.29 7.24 -5.32
C TYR A 38 2.23 7.58 -6.80
N ASN A 39 2.58 6.61 -7.66
CA ASN A 39 2.56 6.80 -9.10
C ASN A 39 1.18 7.17 -9.66
N LYS A 40 0.12 6.75 -8.97
CA LYS A 40 -1.26 6.94 -9.41
C LYS A 40 -1.92 8.22 -8.86
N TYR A 41 -1.61 8.58 -7.61
CA TYR A 41 -2.39 9.57 -6.87
C TYR A 41 -1.58 10.75 -6.34
N ALA A 42 -0.26 10.64 -6.13
CA ALA A 42 0.52 11.72 -5.50
C ALA A 42 0.43 13.05 -6.28
N ASN A 43 0.40 13.01 -7.62
CA ASN A 43 0.26 14.20 -8.46
C ASN A 43 -1.01 15.02 -8.18
N HIS A 44 -2.04 14.44 -7.54
CA HIS A 44 -3.23 15.18 -7.18
C HIS A 44 -2.93 16.32 -6.20
N LEU A 45 -1.91 16.18 -5.34
CA LEU A 45 -1.46 17.28 -4.47
C LEU A 45 -0.97 18.48 -5.28
N LEU A 46 -0.28 18.25 -6.40
CA LEU A 46 0.15 19.32 -7.31
C LEU A 46 -1.03 19.97 -8.03
N GLU A 47 -2.11 19.22 -8.29
CA GLU A 47 -3.35 19.78 -8.85
C GLU A 47 -4.07 20.72 -7.86
N LEU A 48 -3.79 20.56 -6.56
CA LEU A 48 -4.31 21.36 -5.45
C LEU A 48 -3.29 22.42 -4.97
N ASP A 49 -2.24 22.70 -5.75
CA ASP A 49 -1.17 23.63 -5.38
C ASP A 49 -0.42 23.26 -4.05
N ASN A 50 -0.51 22.00 -3.61
CA ASN A 50 0.19 21.46 -2.44
C ASN A 50 1.53 20.81 -2.84
N GLU A 51 2.48 21.64 -3.28
CA GLU A 51 3.83 21.21 -3.69
C GLU A 51 4.63 20.61 -2.51
N GLU A 52 4.48 21.17 -1.31
CA GLU A 52 5.16 20.72 -0.10
C GLU A 52 4.74 19.30 0.30
N GLY A 53 3.43 19.01 0.29
CA GLY A 53 2.92 17.66 0.56
C GLY A 53 3.40 16.64 -0.47
N TYR A 54 3.46 17.03 -1.75
CA TYR A 54 4.02 16.17 -2.80
C TYR A 54 5.51 15.85 -2.56
N GLU A 55 6.30 16.85 -2.15
CA GLU A 55 7.72 16.68 -1.83
C GLU A 55 7.89 15.74 -0.62
N VAL A 56 7.10 15.92 0.44
CA VAL A 56 7.10 15.02 1.61
C VAL A 56 6.82 13.57 1.21
N LEU A 57 5.75 13.30 0.44
CA LEU A 57 5.45 11.94 -0.02
C LEU A 57 6.60 11.33 -0.84
N THR A 58 7.22 12.15 -1.68
CA THR A 58 8.34 11.73 -2.53
C THR A 58 9.54 11.31 -1.70
N GLU A 59 9.88 12.12 -0.70
CA GLU A 59 11.03 11.86 0.16
C GLU A 59 10.80 10.68 1.10
N VAL A 60 9.61 10.56 1.69
CA VAL A 60 9.27 9.44 2.57
C VAL A 60 9.25 8.12 1.79
N LEU A 61 8.71 8.10 0.57
CA LEU A 61 8.79 6.92 -0.30
C LEU A 61 10.24 6.56 -0.65
N ALA A 62 11.07 7.55 -0.96
CA ALA A 62 12.49 7.33 -1.23
C ALA A 62 13.23 6.76 -0.01
N TYR A 63 12.95 7.28 1.18
CA TYR A 63 13.47 6.74 2.44
C TYR A 63 13.05 5.28 2.65
N LEU A 64 11.77 4.97 2.42
CA LEU A 64 11.25 3.61 2.58
C LEU A 64 11.95 2.62 1.64
N TRP A 65 12.21 3.00 0.38
CA TRP A 65 12.97 2.16 -0.56
C TRP A 65 14.44 2.00 -0.17
N ASP A 66 15.06 3.04 0.40
CA ASP A 66 16.43 2.95 0.93
C ASP A 66 16.47 2.01 2.15
N ALA A 67 15.46 2.03 3.02
CA ALA A 67 15.33 1.09 4.14
C ALA A 67 15.20 -0.38 3.66
N VAL A 68 14.46 -0.62 2.57
CA VAL A 68 14.39 -1.95 1.92
C VAL A 68 15.77 -2.40 1.45
N ASP A 69 16.51 -1.54 0.75
CA ASP A 69 17.84 -1.88 0.20
C ASP A 69 18.91 -2.06 1.29
N LYS A 70 18.79 -1.33 2.41
CA LYS A 70 19.66 -1.45 3.60
C LYS A 70 19.27 -2.59 4.53
N THR A 71 18.26 -3.40 4.18
CA THR A 71 17.77 -4.52 5.01
C THR A 71 17.37 -4.09 6.43
N ALA A 72 16.71 -2.94 6.56
CA ALA A 72 16.15 -2.47 7.83
C ALA A 72 17.13 -2.07 8.95
N ASP A 73 18.40 -1.80 8.61
CA ASP A 73 19.34 -1.16 9.54
C ASP A 73 19.08 0.36 9.54
N VAL A 74 17.91 0.75 10.05
CA VAL A 74 17.43 2.13 10.15
C VAL A 74 17.17 2.49 11.62
N ALA A 75 17.52 3.71 12.00
CA ALA A 75 17.33 4.18 13.36
C ALA A 75 15.86 4.56 13.60
N GLU A 76 15.32 4.17 14.76
CA GLU A 76 13.95 4.50 15.20
C GLU A 76 13.68 6.01 15.13
N GLU A 77 14.63 6.85 15.56
CA GLU A 77 14.53 8.32 15.45
C GLU A 77 14.36 8.81 14.01
N GLU A 78 15.00 8.17 13.03
CA GLU A 78 14.84 8.54 11.61
C GLU A 78 13.46 8.13 11.07
N VAL A 79 12.89 7.04 11.58
CA VAL A 79 11.56 6.56 11.22
C VAL A 79 10.49 7.48 11.81
N ASP A 80 10.59 7.81 13.10
CA ASP A 80 9.75 8.79 13.81
C ASP A 80 9.71 10.14 13.06
N GLU A 81 10.88 10.62 12.60
CA GLU A 81 10.97 11.84 11.80
C GLU A 81 10.18 11.72 10.49
N GLN A 82 10.26 10.60 9.78
CA GLN A 82 9.48 10.42 8.55
C GLN A 82 7.96 10.37 8.82
N ILE A 83 7.53 9.70 9.89
CA ILE A 83 6.12 9.63 10.28
C ILE A 83 5.61 11.04 10.62
N ALA A 84 6.36 11.81 11.41
CA ALA A 84 5.99 13.18 11.77
C ALA A 84 5.80 14.06 10.52
N ARG A 85 6.68 13.93 9.53
CA ARG A 85 6.56 14.66 8.26
C ARG A 85 5.31 14.28 7.47
N LEU A 86 4.93 13.01 7.42
CA LEU A 86 3.67 12.61 6.79
C LEU A 86 2.47 13.33 7.42
N HIS A 87 2.48 13.54 8.74
CA HIS A 87 1.42 14.24 9.46
C HIS A 87 1.43 15.77 9.26
N GLU A 88 2.45 16.34 8.61
CA GLU A 88 2.49 17.76 8.23
C GLU A 88 1.74 18.02 6.91
N ILE A 89 1.43 16.98 6.13
CA ILE A 89 0.68 17.12 4.87
C ILE A 89 -0.74 17.59 5.17
N ASP A 90 -1.12 18.74 4.63
CA ASP A 90 -2.50 19.22 4.68
C ASP A 90 -3.41 18.35 3.80
N ILE A 91 -4.41 17.73 4.43
CA ILE A 91 -5.38 16.83 3.80
C ILE A 91 -6.79 17.42 3.76
N ASP A 92 -7.02 18.63 4.26
CA ASP A 92 -8.36 19.22 4.37
C ASP A 92 -9.01 19.46 2.99
N GLU A 93 -8.19 19.66 1.95
CA GLU A 93 -8.64 19.85 0.58
C GLU A 93 -8.81 18.52 -0.21
N LEU A 94 -8.48 17.37 0.38
CA LEU A 94 -8.63 16.07 -0.27
C LEU A 94 -10.06 15.54 -0.12
N ASP A 95 -10.79 15.49 -1.24
CA ASP A 95 -12.10 14.83 -1.28
C ASP A 95 -11.94 13.30 -1.25
N GLN A 96 -12.19 12.69 -0.09
CA GLN A 96 -12.09 11.25 0.11
C GLN A 96 -13.26 10.46 -0.49
N ASP A 97 -14.32 11.12 -0.98
CA ASP A 97 -15.36 10.47 -1.77
C ASP A 97 -14.93 10.28 -3.23
N GLU A 98 -13.87 10.96 -3.68
CA GLU A 98 -13.26 10.77 -5.00
C GLU A 98 -11.98 9.94 -4.92
N ALA A 99 -11.70 9.10 -5.92
CA ALA A 99 -10.55 8.19 -5.85
C ALA A 99 -9.19 8.91 -5.80
N ARG A 100 -9.11 10.14 -6.30
CA ARG A 100 -7.88 10.95 -6.25
C ARG A 100 -7.56 11.39 -4.83
N GLY A 101 -8.53 11.97 -4.11
CA GLY A 101 -8.35 12.39 -2.73
C GLY A 101 -8.18 11.19 -1.80
N ALA A 102 -9.05 10.19 -1.92
CA ALA A 102 -8.92 8.92 -1.20
C ALA A 102 -7.58 8.25 -1.44
N GLY A 103 -7.10 8.25 -2.69
CA GLY A 103 -5.84 7.65 -3.09
C GLY A 103 -4.60 8.29 -2.44
N VAL A 104 -4.60 9.62 -2.24
CA VAL A 104 -3.53 10.32 -1.52
C VAL A 104 -3.55 9.98 -0.03
N VAL A 105 -4.72 10.00 0.62
CA VAL A 105 -4.85 9.62 2.04
C VAL A 105 -4.40 8.16 2.24
N LYS A 106 -4.84 7.27 1.35
CA LYS A 106 -4.47 5.85 1.38
C LYS A 106 -2.98 5.61 1.14
N LEU A 107 -2.34 6.42 0.28
CA LEU A 107 -0.87 6.42 0.15
C LEU A 107 -0.18 6.79 1.46
N MET A 108 -0.64 7.83 2.16
CA MET A 108 -0.09 8.24 3.45
C MET A 108 -0.23 7.10 4.49
N GLU A 109 -1.41 6.48 4.59
CA GLU A 109 -1.64 5.33 5.46
C GLU A 109 -0.70 4.14 5.15
N CYS A 110 -0.40 3.92 3.87
CA CYS A 110 0.50 2.84 3.42
C CYS A 110 1.96 3.11 3.79
N LEU A 111 2.41 4.35 3.60
CA LEU A 111 3.74 4.79 3.99
C LEU A 111 3.90 4.69 5.51
N GLU A 112 2.95 5.23 6.28
CA GLU A 112 2.97 5.17 7.75
C GLU A 112 2.95 3.73 8.25
N SER A 113 2.07 2.88 7.74
CA SER A 113 2.03 1.45 8.13
C SER A 113 3.36 0.75 7.84
N SER A 114 4.00 1.06 6.71
CA SER A 114 5.29 0.47 6.35
C SER A 114 6.43 0.99 7.24
N LEU A 115 6.40 2.25 7.65
CA LEU A 115 7.35 2.85 8.58
C LEU A 115 7.18 2.26 9.99
N VAL A 116 5.96 2.22 10.53
CA VAL A 116 5.67 1.61 11.83
C VAL A 116 6.06 0.12 11.85
N TYR A 117 5.97 -0.58 10.72
CA TYR A 117 6.47 -1.95 10.62
C TYR A 117 7.98 -2.06 10.91
N ILE A 118 8.79 -1.07 10.52
CA ILE A 118 10.23 -1.04 10.79
C ILE A 118 10.52 -1.09 12.30
N GLU A 119 9.73 -0.35 13.08
CA GLU A 119 9.88 -0.24 14.53
C GLU A 119 9.28 -1.46 15.24
N GLU A 120 8.00 -1.72 14.99
CA GLU A 120 7.19 -2.68 15.75
C GLU A 120 7.41 -4.12 15.30
N LYS A 121 7.88 -4.33 14.06
CA LYS A 121 8.08 -5.65 13.44
C LYS A 121 6.83 -6.52 13.46
N ASN A 122 5.66 -5.88 13.53
CA ASN A 122 4.37 -6.52 13.54
C ASN A 122 3.81 -6.58 12.12
N TYR A 123 3.70 -7.79 11.57
CA TYR A 123 3.27 -7.98 10.19
C TYR A 123 1.83 -7.49 9.91
N GLU A 124 1.00 -7.24 10.94
CA GLU A 124 -0.35 -6.69 10.76
C GLU A 124 -0.32 -5.33 10.05
N PHE A 125 0.74 -4.53 10.22
CA PHE A 125 0.92 -3.28 9.48
C PHE A 125 1.17 -3.51 7.97
N ILE A 126 1.92 -4.55 7.61
CA ILE A 126 2.13 -4.94 6.21
C ILE A 126 0.86 -5.59 5.62
N LYS A 127 0.12 -6.35 6.44
CA LYS A 127 -1.19 -6.89 6.06
C LYS A 127 -2.16 -5.77 5.73
N ALA A 128 -2.17 -4.67 6.51
CA ALA A 128 -3.00 -3.50 6.21
C ALA A 128 -2.67 -2.93 4.82
N CYS A 129 -1.39 -2.84 4.45
CA CYS A 129 -0.97 -2.35 3.14
C CYS A 129 -1.60 -3.11 1.95
N ALA A 130 -1.90 -4.41 2.10
CA ALA A 130 -2.56 -5.20 1.06
C ALA A 130 -4.03 -4.79 0.80
N TYR A 131 -4.68 -4.18 1.78
CA TYR A 131 -6.06 -3.70 1.66
C TYR A 131 -6.14 -2.26 1.13
N ILE A 132 -5.06 -1.48 1.22
CA ILE A 132 -5.09 -0.06 0.88
C ILE A 132 -5.45 0.18 -0.60
N PRO A 133 -4.83 -0.50 -1.59
CA PRO A 133 -5.29 -0.38 -2.99
C PRO A 133 -6.73 -0.84 -3.21
N ILE A 134 -7.19 -1.83 -2.43
CA ILE A 134 -8.55 -2.38 -2.47
C ILE A 134 -9.54 -1.34 -1.96
N ASP A 135 -9.20 -0.56 -0.93
CA ASP A 135 -10.04 0.51 -0.42
C ASP A 135 -10.25 1.60 -1.49
N VAL A 136 -9.18 2.02 -2.18
CA VAL A 136 -9.31 3.02 -3.27
C VAL A 136 -10.12 2.46 -4.44
N ALA A 137 -9.94 1.17 -4.75
CA ALA A 137 -10.75 0.45 -5.73
C ALA A 137 -12.24 0.46 -5.37
N ASP A 138 -12.57 0.33 -4.09
CA ASP A 138 -13.96 0.36 -3.59
C ASP A 138 -14.57 1.75 -3.70
N VAL A 139 -13.79 2.82 -3.45
CA VAL A 139 -14.22 4.21 -3.70
C VAL A 139 -14.58 4.42 -5.17
N ILE A 140 -13.73 3.99 -6.11
CA ILE A 140 -14.02 4.08 -7.55
C ILE A 140 -15.34 3.35 -7.87
N MET A 141 -15.49 2.12 -7.36
CA MET A 141 -16.67 1.32 -7.66
C MET A 141 -17.96 1.91 -7.07
N THR A 142 -17.92 2.41 -5.84
CA THR A 142 -19.08 2.98 -5.15
C THR A 142 -19.44 4.34 -5.73
N ASN A 143 -18.50 5.27 -5.70
CA ASN A 143 -18.78 6.70 -5.85
C ASN A 143 -18.69 7.15 -7.30
N GLU A 144 -17.78 6.58 -8.09
CA GLU A 144 -17.60 6.98 -9.50
C GLU A 144 -18.42 6.10 -10.46
N LEU A 145 -18.54 4.81 -10.18
CA LEU A 145 -19.31 3.87 -11.03
C LEU A 145 -20.74 3.62 -10.54
N GLY A 146 -21.09 4.06 -9.33
CA GLY A 146 -22.43 3.89 -8.76
C GLY A 146 -22.82 2.43 -8.52
N LEU A 147 -21.83 1.55 -8.28
CA LEU A 147 -22.08 0.13 -8.00
C LEU A 147 -22.50 -0.06 -6.55
N ASP A 148 -23.40 -1.03 -6.32
CA ASP A 148 -23.78 -1.44 -4.96
C ASP A 148 -22.70 -2.34 -4.36
N THR A 149 -21.97 -1.77 -3.41
CA THR A 149 -20.79 -2.38 -2.81
C THR A 149 -21.05 -3.20 -1.57
N ASN A 150 -22.32 -3.29 -1.17
CA ASN A 150 -22.77 -4.04 -0.01
C ASN A 150 -22.81 -5.57 -0.24
N ASP A 151 -22.64 -6.05 -1.48
CA ASP A 151 -22.53 -7.49 -1.80
C ASP A 151 -21.07 -7.90 -2.05
N PRO A 152 -20.33 -8.34 -1.02
CA PRO A 152 -18.90 -8.65 -1.12
C PRO A 152 -18.59 -9.75 -2.14
N ASN A 153 -19.56 -10.61 -2.49
CA ASN A 153 -19.37 -11.70 -3.44
C ASN A 153 -19.42 -11.24 -4.90
N LYS A 154 -20.14 -10.16 -5.20
CA LYS A 154 -20.14 -9.54 -6.53
C LYS A 154 -18.97 -8.58 -6.70
N HIS A 155 -18.59 -7.92 -5.61
CA HIS A 155 -17.50 -6.98 -5.50
C HIS A 155 -16.15 -7.55 -5.88
N ILE A 156 -15.79 -8.68 -5.26
CA ILE A 156 -14.52 -9.35 -5.55
C ILE A 156 -14.42 -9.88 -6.98
N GLN A 157 -15.55 -9.97 -7.70
CA GLN A 157 -15.58 -10.45 -9.07
C GLN A 157 -15.42 -9.34 -10.12
N HIS A 158 -15.49 -8.07 -9.71
CA HIS A 158 -15.34 -6.93 -10.61
C HIS A 158 -13.90 -6.88 -11.18
N PRO A 159 -13.71 -6.52 -12.47
CA PRO A 159 -12.38 -6.50 -13.08
C PRO A 159 -11.36 -5.61 -12.35
N LEU A 160 -11.81 -4.51 -11.77
CA LEU A 160 -10.96 -3.58 -11.01
C LEU A 160 -10.44 -4.27 -9.74
N MET A 161 -11.32 -4.86 -8.93
CA MET A 161 -10.94 -5.62 -7.73
C MET A 161 -10.05 -6.81 -8.07
N LYS A 162 -10.40 -7.57 -9.12
CA LYS A 162 -9.59 -8.72 -9.57
C LYS A 162 -8.17 -8.31 -9.92
N ALA A 163 -7.99 -7.17 -10.57
CA ALA A 163 -6.66 -6.69 -10.92
C ALA A 163 -5.81 -6.43 -9.67
N GLU A 164 -6.39 -5.82 -8.63
CA GLU A 164 -5.70 -5.59 -7.36
C GLU A 164 -5.36 -6.93 -6.67
N PHE A 165 -6.34 -7.81 -6.46
CA PHE A 165 -6.08 -9.12 -5.84
C PHE A 165 -5.05 -9.96 -6.61
N ASP A 166 -5.12 -9.98 -7.95
CA ASP A 166 -4.17 -10.72 -8.78
C ASP A 166 -2.74 -10.15 -8.65
N ALA A 167 -2.58 -8.84 -8.49
CA ALA A 167 -1.28 -8.22 -8.26
C ALA A 167 -0.74 -8.58 -6.87
N GLU A 168 -1.55 -8.43 -5.81
CA GLU A 168 -1.15 -8.77 -4.44
C GLU A 168 -0.72 -10.24 -4.33
N LEU A 169 -1.51 -11.16 -4.90
CA LEU A 169 -1.24 -12.60 -4.87
C LEU A 169 0.05 -12.95 -5.62
N LYS A 170 0.29 -12.36 -6.80
CA LYS A 170 1.53 -12.57 -7.54
C LYS A 170 2.75 -12.06 -6.80
N MET A 171 2.65 -10.89 -6.16
CA MET A 171 3.76 -10.36 -5.39
C MET A 171 4.05 -11.23 -4.17
N MET A 172 3.03 -11.66 -3.43
CA MET A 172 3.21 -12.60 -2.32
C MET A 172 3.86 -13.92 -2.76
N ASP A 173 3.44 -14.49 -3.89
CA ASP A 173 4.04 -15.72 -4.42
C ASP A 173 5.50 -15.49 -4.88
N TYR A 174 5.80 -14.32 -5.44
CA TYR A 174 7.16 -13.92 -5.79
C TYR A 174 8.05 -13.85 -4.54
N LEU A 175 7.60 -13.16 -3.48
CA LEU A 175 8.34 -13.01 -2.23
C LEU A 175 8.59 -14.36 -1.52
N LYS A 176 7.62 -15.28 -1.55
CA LYS A 176 7.80 -16.64 -1.00
C LYS A 176 8.88 -17.46 -1.72
N SER A 177 9.17 -17.15 -2.98
CA SER A 177 10.02 -17.97 -3.85
C SER A 177 11.37 -17.33 -4.20
N HIS A 178 11.59 -16.06 -3.81
CA HIS A 178 12.80 -15.31 -4.12
C HIS A 178 13.46 -14.78 -2.85
N ASP A 179 14.67 -15.27 -2.56
CA ASP A 179 15.37 -14.96 -1.31
C ASP A 179 15.85 -13.50 -1.19
N VAL A 180 15.90 -12.75 -2.30
CA VAL A 180 16.41 -11.37 -2.33
C VAL A 180 15.51 -10.50 -3.19
N VAL A 181 15.09 -9.36 -2.62
CA VAL A 181 14.34 -8.29 -3.30
C VAL A 181 14.97 -6.93 -2.99
N SER A 182 14.81 -5.96 -3.90
CA SER A 182 15.38 -4.62 -3.76
C SER A 182 14.55 -3.57 -4.47
N SER A 183 14.83 -2.29 -4.27
CA SER A 183 14.17 -1.17 -4.95
C SER A 183 14.19 -1.24 -6.49
N LYS A 184 15.02 -2.10 -7.09
CA LYS A 184 15.03 -2.39 -8.54
C LYS A 184 13.81 -3.19 -9.00
N ASP A 185 13.18 -3.90 -8.09
CA ASP A 185 12.02 -4.77 -8.33
C ASP A 185 10.69 -4.05 -8.05
N ARG A 186 10.72 -2.75 -7.73
CA ARG A 186 9.57 -1.95 -7.28
C ARG A 186 8.40 -1.81 -8.27
N HIS A 187 8.59 -2.18 -9.53
CA HIS A 187 7.55 -2.13 -10.58
C HIS A 187 7.12 -3.53 -11.05
N LEU A 188 7.42 -4.57 -10.27
CA LEU A 188 6.95 -5.91 -10.59
C LEU A 188 5.43 -5.99 -10.37
N PHE A 189 4.73 -6.53 -11.37
CA PHE A 189 3.29 -6.80 -11.38
C PHE A 189 2.34 -5.59 -11.36
N ARG A 190 2.80 -4.40 -10.95
CA ARG A 190 2.14 -3.09 -11.18
C ARG A 190 3.12 -1.94 -11.01
#